data_AF-A0A8D9DV54-F1
#
_entry.id   AF-A0A8D9DV54-F1
#
_cell.length_a   1.000
_cell.length_b   1.000
_cell.length_c   1.000
_cell.angle_alpha   90.00
_cell.angle_beta   90.00
_cell.angle_gamma   90.00
#
_symmetry.space_group_name_H-M   'P 1'
#
loop_
_entity.id
_entity.type
_entity.pdbx_description
1 polymer ?
#
loop_
_entity_poly.entity_id
_entity_poly.type
_entity_poly.pdbx_seq_one_letter_code
_entity_poly.pdbx_strand_id
1 'polypeptide(L)'
;MKDQEIVTLKDRRIMQDLIFLFKLIHNEVYSPELLYQLNFKVNTKNTRNKDIFKLKKNRTNIGEFSPLNRLQILGNKASDVGFDLFQCNFLNEIKKVDCKLLC
;
A
#
# COMPACT_ATOMS: atom_id res chain seq x y z
N MET A 1 -25.65 -3.56 23.58
CA MET A 1 -24.95 -4.28 22.51
C MET A 1 -23.95 -3.30 21.91
N LYS A 2 -22.66 -3.65 21.82
CA LYS A 2 -21.71 -2.83 21.05
C LYS A 2 -22.00 -3.13 19.59
N ASP A 3 -22.39 -2.13 18.82
CA ASP A 3 -22.45 -2.24 17.37
C ASP A 3 -21.05 -2.64 16.89
N GLN A 4 -20.90 -3.86 16.37
CA GLN A 4 -19.72 -4.19 15.60
C GLN A 4 -19.81 -3.31 14.35
N GLU A 5 -19.03 -2.22 14.29
CA GLU A 5 -18.88 -1.43 13.06
C GLU A 5 -18.41 -2.37 11.94
N ILE A 6 -19.35 -2.79 11.10
CA ILE A 6 -19.03 -3.63 9.96
C ILE A 6 -18.32 -2.74 8.93
N VAL A 7 -17.00 -2.84 8.92
CA VAL A 7 -16.16 -2.19 7.92
C VAL A 7 -16.52 -2.70 6.53
N THR A 8 -16.60 -1.80 5.55
CA THR A 8 -16.98 -2.16 4.18
C THR A 8 -15.99 -3.16 3.58
N LEU A 9 -16.44 -3.95 2.60
CA LEU A 9 -15.55 -4.88 1.88
C LEU A 9 -14.38 -4.15 1.19
N LYS A 10 -14.63 -2.93 0.73
CA LYS A 10 -13.63 -2.08 0.09
C LYS A 10 -12.51 -1.73 1.07
N ASP A 11 -12.87 -1.23 2.24
CA ASP A 11 -11.91 -0.81 3.27
C ASP A 11 -11.12 -2.01 3.81
N ARG A 12 -11.80 -3.14 4.03
CA ARG A 12 -11.13 -4.39 4.41
C ARG A 12 -10.09 -4.83 3.37
N ARG A 13 -10.39 -4.68 2.08
CA ARG A 13 -9.46 -5.01 1.00
C ARG A 13 -8.27 -4.04 0.97
N ILE A 14 -8.49 -2.74 1.12
CA ILE A 14 -7.42 -1.72 1.19
C ILE A 14 -6.45 -2.04 2.34
N MET A 15 -6.99 -2.38 3.51
CA MET A 15 -6.21 -2.74 4.68
C MET A 15 -5.38 -4.01 4.44
N GLN A 16 -5.99 -5.05 3.87
CA GLN A 16 -5.28 -6.29 3.54
C GLN A 16 -4.19 -6.09 2.51
N ASP A 17 -4.44 -5.26 1.49
CA ASP A 17 -3.44 -4.93 0.46
C ASP A 17 -2.21 -4.25 1.09
N LEU A 18 -2.42 -3.24 1.94
CA LEU A 18 -1.31 -2.54 2.61
C LEU A 18 -0.56 -3.44 3.61
N ILE A 19 -1.28 -4.26 4.39
CA ILE A 19 -0.66 -5.25 5.29
C ILE A 19 0.17 -6.24 4.48
N PHE A 20 -0.37 -6.76 3.38
CA PHE A 20 0.36 -7.69 2.51
C PHE A 20 1.63 -7.04 1.94
N LEU A 21 1.53 -5.80 1.46
CA LEU A 21 2.68 -5.04 0.96
C LEU A 21 3.75 -4.85 2.04
N PHE A 22 3.36 -4.44 3.25
CA PHE A 22 4.27 -4.32 4.39
C PHE A 22 5.00 -5.64 4.68
N LYS A 23 4.24 -6.74 4.75
CA LYS A 23 4.79 -8.08 5.02
C LYS A 23 5.74 -8.55 3.93
N LEU A 24 5.45 -8.23 2.67
CA LEU A 24 6.32 -8.56 1.53
C LEU A 24 7.64 -7.79 1.62
N ILE A 25 7.62 -6.50 1.94
CA ILE A 25 8.81 -5.66 2.07
C ILE A 25 9.68 -6.09 3.26
N HIS A 26 9.04 -6.46 4.38
CA HIS A 26 9.72 -6.90 5.60
C HIS A 26 10.09 -8.38 5.61
N ASN A 27 9.94 -9.07 4.48
CA ASN A 27 10.28 -10.48 4.34
C ASN A 27 9.50 -11.41 5.30
N GLU A 28 8.34 -10.97 5.83
CA GLU A 28 7.38 -11.84 6.53
C GLU A 28 6.67 -12.78 5.55
N VAL A 29 6.53 -12.34 4.29
CA VAL A 29 6.15 -13.19 3.16
C VAL A 29 7.37 -13.37 2.27
N TYR A 30 7.97 -14.55 2.30
CA TYR A 30 9.13 -14.87 1.49
C TYR A 30 8.71 -15.20 0.05
N SER A 31 8.75 -14.19 -0.82
CA SER A 31 8.67 -14.37 -2.28
C SER A 31 9.54 -13.31 -2.97
N PRO A 32 10.80 -13.66 -3.27
CA PRO A 32 11.70 -12.78 -4.02
C PRO A 32 11.13 -12.38 -5.38
N GLU A 33 10.36 -13.26 -6.02
CA GLU A 33 9.76 -13.04 -7.34
C GLU A 33 8.72 -11.92 -7.29
N LEU A 34 7.87 -11.91 -6.27
CA LEU A 34 6.89 -10.84 -6.06
C LEU A 34 7.56 -9.54 -5.63
N LEU A 35 8.57 -9.63 -4.76
CA LEU A 35 9.33 -8.46 -4.32
C LEU A 35 10.05 -7.78 -5.50
N TYR A 36 10.62 -8.57 -6.41
CA TYR A 36 11.26 -8.09 -7.63
C TYR A 36 10.30 -7.35 -8.57
N GLN A 37 9.00 -7.64 -8.51
CA GLN A 37 7.99 -6.96 -9.32
C GLN A 37 7.56 -5.59 -8.76
N LEU A 38 7.98 -5.23 -7.54
CA LEU A 38 7.75 -3.90 -6.98
C LEU A 38 8.71 -2.88 -7.59
N ASN A 39 8.14 -1.81 -8.14
CA ASN A 39 8.89 -0.77 -8.84
C ASN A 39 9.30 0.34 -7.87
N PHE A 40 10.27 0.08 -6.99
CA PHE A 40 10.73 1.11 -6.04
C PHE A 40 11.23 2.37 -6.78
N LYS A 41 10.75 3.52 -6.33
CA LYS A 41 11.17 4.84 -6.81
C LYS A 41 12.22 5.38 -5.87
N VAL A 42 13.45 5.49 -6.35
CA VAL A 42 14.52 6.16 -5.61
C VAL A 42 14.43 7.66 -5.89
N ASN A 43 14.00 8.44 -4.91
CA ASN A 43 13.97 9.90 -5.02
C ASN A 43 15.40 10.43 -4.89
N THR A 44 16.00 10.84 -6.03
CA THR A 44 17.35 11.43 -6.05
C THR A 44 17.37 12.90 -5.63
N LYS A 45 16.19 13.53 -5.53
CA LYS A 45 16.00 14.92 -5.13
C LYS A 45 14.95 14.97 -4.02
N ASN A 46 15.15 15.87 -3.05
CA ASN A 46 14.20 16.08 -1.96
C ASN A 46 13.01 16.91 -2.47
N THR A 47 12.05 16.23 -3.12
CA THR A 47 10.80 16.83 -3.60
C THR A 47 9.68 16.64 -2.58
N ARG A 48 8.64 17.47 -2.65
CA ARG A 48 7.42 17.30 -1.83
C ARG A 48 6.70 15.97 -2.10
N ASN A 49 6.83 15.43 -3.31
CA ASN A 49 6.32 14.12 -3.65
C ASN A 49 7.18 13.04 -2.96
N LYS A 50 6.52 12.19 -2.16
CA LYS A 50 7.13 11.09 -1.41
C LYS A 50 6.73 9.71 -1.94
N ASP A 51 6.35 9.60 -3.22
CA ASP A 51 6.00 8.31 -3.81
C ASP A 51 7.13 7.29 -3.58
N ILE A 52 6.77 6.13 -3.04
CA ILE A 52 7.68 5.02 -2.76
C ILE A 52 7.85 4.16 -4.02
N PHE A 53 6.82 4.10 -4.87
CA PHE A 53 6.76 3.26 -6.05
C PHE A 53 6.55 4.08 -7.33
N LYS A 54 7.17 3.65 -8.41
CA LYS A 54 6.94 4.13 -9.77
C LYS A 54 5.84 3.30 -10.41
N LEU A 55 4.67 3.89 -10.63
CA LEU A 55 3.52 3.19 -11.19
C LEU A 55 3.74 2.83 -12.67
N LYS A 56 3.36 1.60 -13.04
CA LYS A 56 3.36 1.16 -14.44
C LYS A 56 2.19 1.80 -15.17
N LYS A 57 2.43 2.34 -16.37
CA LYS A 57 1.36 2.81 -17.25
C LYS A 57 0.59 1.61 -17.80
N ASN A 58 -0.66 1.45 -17.38
CA ASN A 58 -1.53 0.38 -17.84
C ASN A 58 -2.47 0.89 -18.93
N ARG A 59 -2.71 0.08 -19.96
CA ARG A 59 -3.62 0.41 -21.07
C ARG A 59 -5.02 -0.20 -20.92
N THR A 60 -5.16 -1.15 -20.00
CA THR A 60 -6.39 -1.90 -19.77
C THR A 60 -6.82 -1.76 -18.33
N ASN A 61 -8.14 -1.76 -18.09
CA ASN A 61 -8.72 -1.76 -16.74
C ASN A 61 -8.18 -2.93 -15.91
N ILE A 62 -8.01 -4.11 -16.52
CA ILE A 62 -7.46 -5.28 -15.83
C ILE A 62 -6.05 -5.01 -15.32
N GLY A 63 -5.20 -4.37 -16.12
CA GLY A 63 -3.85 -3.99 -15.70
C GLY A 63 -3.87 -2.94 -14.60
N GLU A 64 -4.73 -1.93 -14.74
CA GLU A 64 -4.90 -0.85 -13.75
C GLU A 64 -5.35 -1.38 -12.38
N PHE A 65 -6.32 -2.28 -12.35
CA PHE A 65 -6.85 -2.89 -11.12
C PHE A 65 -6.14 -4.18 -10.71
N SER A 66 -5.03 -4.54 -11.38
CA SER A 66 -4.24 -5.70 -11.01
C SER A 66 -3.71 -5.58 -9.58
N PRO A 67 -3.61 -6.69 -8.81
CA PRO A 67 -3.19 -6.64 -7.41
C PRO A 67 -1.87 -5.89 -7.21
N LEU A 68 -0.84 -6.20 -8.00
CA LEU A 68 0.49 -5.55 -7.88
C LEU A 68 0.46 -4.06 -8.16
N ASN A 69 -0.32 -3.61 -9.14
CA ASN A 69 -0.46 -2.18 -9.42
C ASN A 69 -1.21 -1.49 -8.29
N ARG A 70 -2.29 -2.11 -7.80
CA ARG A 70 -3.10 -1.59 -6.70
C ARG A 70 -2.30 -1.46 -5.40
N LEU A 71 -1.48 -2.45 -5.06
CA LEU A 71 -0.59 -2.41 -3.89
C LEU A 71 0.33 -1.18 -3.94
N GLN A 72 0.99 -0.95 -5.08
CA GLN A 72 1.92 0.18 -5.25
C GLN A 72 1.20 1.54 -5.22
N ILE A 73 -0.01 1.62 -5.80
CA ILE A 73 -0.85 2.84 -5.70
C ILE A 73 -1.19 3.13 -4.24
N LEU A 74 -1.69 2.13 -3.51
CA LEU A 74 -2.05 2.28 -2.11
C LEU A 74 -0.83 2.63 -1.25
N GLY A 75 0.33 2.03 -1.53
CA GLY A 75 1.58 2.36 -0.84
C GLY A 75 2.01 3.82 -1.04
N ASN A 76 1.88 4.35 -2.26
CA ASN A 76 2.13 5.77 -2.50
C ASN A 76 1.14 6.68 -1.77
N LYS A 77 -0.16 6.34 -1.80
CA LYS A 77 -1.19 7.09 -1.06
C LYS A 77 -0.93 7.08 0.44
N ALA A 78 -0.56 5.93 1.00
CA ALA A 78 -0.22 5.82 2.42
C ALA A 78 0.97 6.73 2.78
N SER A 79 2.00 6.77 1.92
CA SER A 79 3.15 7.68 2.10
C SER A 79 2.78 9.15 2.05
N ASP A 80 1.85 9.53 1.17
CA ASP A 80 1.36 10.91 1.06
C ASP A 80 0.62 11.37 2.32
N VAL A 81 -0.12 10.46 2.96
CA VAL A 81 -0.79 10.69 4.26
C VAL A 81 0.20 10.63 5.44
N GLY A 82 1.46 10.27 5.20
CA GLY A 82 2.53 10.28 6.19
C GLY A 82 2.87 8.91 6.80
N PHE A 83 2.30 7.82 6.28
CA PHE A 83 2.66 6.47 6.72
C PHE A 83 3.91 5.98 6.02
N ASP A 84 4.88 5.55 6.82
CA ASP A 84 6.13 5.00 6.31
C ASP A 84 6.06 3.46 6.27
N LEU A 85 6.04 2.90 5.07
CA LEU A 85 6.01 1.46 4.84
C LEU A 85 7.29 0.74 5.25
N PHE A 86 8.37 1.45 5.62
CA PHE A 86 9.64 0.86 6.07
C PHE A 86 9.83 0.92 7.58
N GLN A 87 8.85 1.47 8.32
CA GLN A 87 8.90 1.51 9.78
C GLN A 87 8.30 0.24 10.40
N CYS A 88 8.97 -0.31 11.41
CA CYS A 88 8.55 -1.54 12.09
C CYS A 88 7.17 -1.45 12.79
N ASN A 89 6.68 -0.24 13.07
CA ASN A 89 5.42 -0.01 13.79
C ASN A 89 4.18 0.12 12.88
N PHE A 90 4.34 -0.01 11.57
CA PHE A 90 3.28 0.22 10.58
C PHE A 90 1.97 -0.54 10.86
N LEU A 91 2.04 -1.79 11.32
CA LEU A 91 0.84 -2.60 11.62
C LEU A 91 -0.02 -2.04 12.77
N ASN A 92 0.58 -1.27 13.67
CA ASN A 92 -0.14 -0.60 14.76
C ASN A 92 -0.75 0.72 14.29
N GLU A 93 -0.10 1.37 13.32
CA GLU A 93 -0.53 2.64 12.75
C GLU A 93 -1.65 2.45 11.74
N ILE A 94 -1.58 1.42 10.90
CA ILE A 94 -2.56 1.18 9.85
C ILE A 94 -3.96 0.91 10.42
N LYS A 95 -4.05 0.28 11.60
CA LYS A 95 -5.33 0.06 12.30
C LYS A 95 -6.05 1.36 12.68
N LYS A 96 -5.35 2.49 12.68
CA LYS A 96 -5.88 3.83 13.01
C LYS A 96 -6.25 4.62 11.75
N VAL A 97 -6.00 4.08 10.55
CA VAL A 97 -6.23 4.77 9.28
C VAL A 97 -7.70 4.73 8.89
N ASP A 98 -8.26 5.90 8.62
CA ASP A 98 -9.53 6.00 7.90
C ASP A 98 -9.28 5.70 6.42
N CYS A 99 -9.84 4.58 5.93
CA CYS A 99 -9.69 4.12 4.55
C CYS A 99 -10.22 5.14 3.52
N LYS A 100 -11.05 6.11 3.93
CA LYS A 100 -11.49 7.23 3.07
C LYS A 100 -10.31 8.09 2.58
N LEU A 101 -9.23 8.19 3.35
CA LEU A 101 -8.02 8.94 2.96
C LEU A 101 -7.20 8.24 1.88
N LEU A 102 -7.50 6.96 1.60
CA LEU A 102 -6.82 6.13 0.61
C LEU A 102 -7.67 5.88 -0.66
N CYS A 103 -8.89 6.40 -0.69
CA CYS A 103 -9.85 6.23 -1.78
C CYS A 103 -9.69 7.32 -2.84
#